data_AF-A0A972F933-F1
#
_entry.id   AF-A0A972F933-F1
#
_cell.length_a   1.000
_cell.length_b   1.000
_cell.length_c   1.000
_cell.angle_alpha   90.00
_cell.angle_beta   90.00
_cell.angle_gamma   90.00
#
_symmetry.space_group_name_H-M   'P 1'
#
loop_
_entity.id
_entity.type
_entity.pdbx_description
1 polymer ?
#
loop_
_entity_poly.entity_id
_entity_poly.type
_entity_poly.pdbx_seq_one_letter_code
_entity_poly.pdbx_strand_id
1 'polypeptide(L)'
;MDTRSIRAQMPTLVRGHVPSNIRTFKFNIFDGQPKVSTLGFHIDPKPFEGKAIAVTDEAIVVKTGRAEFAVLDRTLVTEVPDEGAKVHVEPYARRRFDGQRADTPEEQTEFTADGKPYT
;
A
#
# COMPACT_ATOMS: atom_id res chain seq x y z
N MET A 1 -0.05 3.06 14.75
CA MET A 1 -1.42 2.66 14.37
C MET A 1 -1.77 1.29 14.92
N ASP A 2 -2.91 1.14 15.62
CA ASP A 2 -3.43 -0.18 16.03
C ASP A 2 -4.25 -0.83 14.90
N THR A 3 -3.62 -1.72 14.15
CA THR A 3 -4.22 -2.36 12.95
C THR A 3 -5.48 -3.17 13.27
N ARG A 4 -5.59 -3.75 14.48
CA ARG A 4 -6.77 -4.51 14.92
C ARG A 4 -7.98 -3.63 15.16
N SER A 5 -7.80 -2.50 15.84
CA SER A 5 -8.85 -1.54 16.16
C SER A 5 -9.45 -0.94 14.89
N ILE A 6 -8.58 -0.57 13.95
CA ILE A 6 -9.01 0.01 12.67
C ILE A 6 -9.73 -1.05 11.83
N ARG A 7 -9.24 -2.29 11.80
CA ARG A 7 -9.94 -3.38 11.11
C ARG A 7 -11.36 -3.62 11.65
N ALA A 8 -11.59 -3.42 12.94
CA ALA A 8 -12.93 -3.51 13.54
C ALA A 8 -13.82 -2.31 13.18
N GLN A 9 -13.25 -1.11 13.00
CA GLN A 9 -13.98 0.10 12.61
C GLN A 9 -14.26 0.20 11.10
N MET A 10 -13.46 -0.48 10.27
CA MET A 10 -13.58 -0.44 8.80
C MET A 10 -15.00 -0.69 8.26
N PRO A 11 -15.76 -1.72 8.71
CA PRO A 11 -17.11 -1.93 8.20
C PRO A 11 -18.03 -0.73 8.42
N THR A 12 -17.91 -0.03 9.57
CA THR A 12 -18.73 1.14 9.90
C THR A 12 -18.37 2.34 9.03
N LEU A 13 -17.07 2.63 8.87
CA LEU A 13 -16.56 3.73 8.05
C LEU A 13 -16.89 3.55 6.55
N VAL A 14 -16.90 2.31 6.09
CA VAL A 14 -17.01 1.97 4.68
C VAL A 14 -18.46 1.73 4.22
N ARG A 15 -19.39 1.42 5.14
CA ARG A 15 -20.79 1.06 4.82
C ARG A 15 -21.52 2.09 3.97
N GLY A 16 -21.27 3.38 4.16
CA GLY A 16 -21.88 4.46 3.36
C GLY A 16 -21.28 4.61 1.95
N HIS A 17 -20.11 4.02 1.71
CA HIS A 17 -19.35 4.17 0.46
C HIS A 17 -19.32 2.90 -0.39
N VAL A 18 -19.89 1.79 0.09
CA VAL A 18 -19.99 0.54 -0.66
C VAL A 18 -21.41 0.36 -1.22
N PRO A 19 -21.55 0.08 -2.52
CA PRO A 19 -22.84 -0.27 -3.11
C PRO A 19 -23.49 -1.46 -2.41
N SER A 20 -24.79 -1.39 -2.17
CA SER A 20 -25.58 -2.40 -1.42
C SER A 20 -25.49 -3.84 -1.96
N ASN A 21 -25.14 -4.01 -3.24
CA ASN A 21 -24.97 -5.33 -3.88
C ASN A 21 -23.61 -6.01 -3.58
N ILE A 22 -22.67 -5.32 -2.92
CA ILE A 22 -21.35 -5.88 -2.66
C ILE A 22 -21.32 -6.50 -1.26
N ARG A 23 -21.01 -7.80 -1.21
CA ARG A 23 -20.92 -8.59 0.03
C ARG A 23 -19.52 -8.62 0.66
N THR A 24 -18.49 -8.35 -0.14
CA THR A 24 -17.09 -8.40 0.29
C THR A 24 -16.35 -7.17 -0.21
N PHE A 25 -15.61 -6.51 0.67
CA PHE A 25 -14.72 -5.41 0.31
C PHE A 25 -13.28 -5.79 0.63
N LYS A 26 -12.34 -5.23 -0.13
CA LYS A 26 -10.90 -5.38 0.09
C LYS A 26 -10.39 -4.11 0.75
N PHE A 27 -9.53 -4.27 1.75
CA PHE A 27 -8.79 -3.15 2.33
C PHE A 27 -7.31 -3.48 2.41
N ASN A 28 -6.48 -2.50 2.11
CA ASN A 28 -5.04 -2.59 2.21
C ASN A 28 -4.57 -1.60 3.28
N ILE A 29 -3.83 -2.09 4.26
CA ILE A 29 -3.22 -1.25 5.30
C ILE A 29 -1.80 -0.90 4.86
N PHE A 30 -1.46 0.38 4.96
CA PHE A 30 -0.13 0.92 4.72
C PHE A 30 0.35 1.53 6.05
N ASP A 31 1.10 0.72 6.79
CA ASP A 31 1.69 1.03 8.10
C ASP A 31 3.21 1.25 8.00
N GLY A 32 3.73 1.43 6.78
CA GLY A 32 5.16 1.59 6.51
C GLY A 32 5.96 0.29 6.63
N GLN A 33 5.33 -0.83 7.02
CA GLN A 33 5.97 -2.13 7.01
C GLN A 33 5.88 -2.75 5.61
N PRO A 34 6.92 -3.50 5.20
CA PRO A 34 6.91 -4.13 3.89
C PRO A 34 5.79 -5.18 3.85
N LYS A 35 4.95 -5.09 2.83
CA LYS A 35 3.79 -5.97 2.71
C LYS A 35 4.26 -7.38 2.37
N VAL A 36 4.06 -8.31 3.30
CA VAL A 36 4.28 -9.73 3.05
C VAL A 36 3.09 -10.29 2.28
N SER A 37 3.37 -10.81 1.09
CA SER A 37 2.47 -11.64 0.29
C SER A 37 2.08 -12.90 1.06
N THR A 38 0.98 -13.54 0.68
CA THR A 38 0.54 -14.85 1.23
C THR A 38 1.61 -15.94 1.10
N LEU A 39 2.59 -15.75 0.21
CA LEU A 39 3.76 -16.61 0.00
C LEU A 39 5.06 -16.07 0.65
N GLY A 40 4.99 -15.03 1.48
CA GLY A 40 6.14 -14.45 2.20
C GLY A 40 6.98 -13.46 1.39
N PHE A 41 6.66 -13.20 0.12
CA PHE A 41 7.36 -12.19 -0.68
C PHE A 41 7.02 -10.76 -0.23
N HIS A 42 8.03 -9.91 -0.10
CA HIS A 42 7.85 -8.48 0.12
C HIS A 42 7.42 -7.84 -1.20
N ILE A 43 6.20 -7.31 -1.25
CA ILE A 43 5.68 -6.60 -2.43
C ILE A 43 5.74 -5.11 -2.16
N ASP A 44 6.48 -4.38 -2.99
CA ASP A 44 6.49 -2.93 -2.91
C ASP A 44 5.10 -2.35 -3.27
N PRO A 45 4.63 -1.38 -2.48
CA PRO A 45 3.32 -0.77 -2.70
C PRO A 45 3.31 0.08 -3.99
N LYS A 46 2.35 -0.20 -4.89
CA LYS A 46 2.14 0.59 -6.12
C LYS A 46 1.48 1.93 -5.79
N PRO A 47 1.84 3.04 -6.47
CA PRO A 47 1.14 4.31 -6.34
C PRO A 47 -0.31 4.17 -6.79
N PHE A 48 -1.21 4.91 -6.14
CA PHE A 48 -2.63 4.88 -6.46
C PHE A 48 -3.29 6.24 -6.22
N GLU A 49 -4.36 6.49 -6.97
CA GLU A 49 -5.25 7.63 -6.75
C GLU A 49 -6.54 7.15 -6.08
N GLY A 50 -7.12 7.99 -5.22
CA GLY A 50 -8.40 7.70 -4.61
C GLY A 50 -9.04 8.91 -3.96
N LYS A 51 -10.19 8.70 -3.32
CA LYS A 51 -10.89 9.74 -2.56
C LYS A 51 -10.76 9.47 -1.08
N ALA A 52 -10.31 10.43 -0.28
CA ALA A 52 -10.36 10.32 1.18
C ALA A 52 -11.82 10.23 1.61
N ILE A 53 -12.21 9.17 2.32
CA ILE A 53 -13.59 8.95 2.77
C ILE A 53 -13.76 9.12 4.27
N ALA A 54 -12.69 8.92 5.04
CA ALA A 54 -12.70 9.09 6.49
C ALA A 54 -11.30 9.47 6.95
N VAL A 55 -11.22 10.44 7.86
CA VAL A 55 -9.98 10.81 8.54
C VAL A 55 -10.19 10.58 10.03
N THR A 56 -9.46 9.62 10.59
CA THR A 56 -9.45 9.36 12.03
C THR A 56 -8.17 9.90 12.65
N ASP A 57 -8.11 9.96 13.98
CA ASP A 57 -6.91 10.46 14.68
C ASP A 57 -5.64 9.67 14.34
N GLU A 58 -5.76 8.38 14.05
CA GLU A 58 -4.64 7.47 13.77
C GLU A 58 -4.47 7.12 12.29
N ALA A 59 -5.54 7.15 11.49
CA ALA A 59 -5.49 6.67 10.11
C ALA A 59 -6.43 7.40 9.15
N ILE A 60 -6.02 7.43 7.89
CA ILE A 60 -6.78 8.00 6.77
C ILE A 60 -7.27 6.85 5.89
N VAL A 61 -8.57 6.82 5.60
CA VAL A 61 -9.17 5.83 4.71
C VAL A 61 -9.42 6.46 3.35
N VAL A 62 -8.80 5.88 2.32
CA VAL A 62 -8.90 6.30 0.92
C VAL A 62 -9.64 5.24 0.12
N LYS A 63 -10.67 5.64 -0.61
CA LYS A 63 -11.38 4.79 -1.55
C LYS A 63 -10.67 4.80 -2.90
N THR A 64 -10.10 3.66 -3.28
CA THR A 64 -9.38 3.48 -4.56
C THR A 64 -10.28 2.88 -5.65
N GLY A 65 -11.26 2.07 -5.25
CA GLY A 65 -12.16 1.37 -6.17
C GLY A 65 -13.58 1.28 -5.65
N ARG A 66 -14.42 0.48 -6.33
CA ARG A 66 -15.84 0.33 -5.96
C ARG A 66 -16.04 -0.26 -4.57
N ALA A 67 -15.20 -1.23 -4.20
CA ALA A 67 -15.16 -1.88 -2.88
C ALA A 67 -13.71 -2.15 -2.46
N GLU A 68 -12.82 -1.24 -2.84
CA GLU A 68 -11.41 -1.29 -2.51
C GLU A 68 -11.03 -0.03 -1.76
N PHE A 69 -10.38 -0.24 -0.61
CA PHE A 69 -10.00 0.80 0.33
C PHE A 69 -8.52 0.67 0.68
N ALA A 70 -7.85 1.80 0.80
CA ALA A 70 -6.52 1.92 1.34
C ALA A 70 -6.62 2.61 2.69
N VAL A 71 -5.93 2.09 3.70
CA VAL A 71 -5.83 2.65 5.04
C VAL A 71 -4.40 3.09 5.21
N LEU A 72 -4.19 4.39 5.43
CA LEU A 72 -2.88 4.99 5.61
C LEU A 72 -2.70 5.37 7.07
N ASP A 73 -1.54 5.06 7.66
CA ASP A 73 -1.18 5.61 8.97
C ASP A 73 -0.95 7.12 8.85
N ARG A 74 -1.64 7.91 9.67
CA ARG A 74 -1.55 9.38 9.66
C ARG A 74 -0.11 9.87 9.86
N THR A 75 0.71 9.14 10.61
CA THR A 75 2.11 9.51 10.89
C THR A 75 3.03 9.39 9.68
N LEU A 76 2.60 8.67 8.64
CA LEU A 76 3.39 8.41 7.43
C LEU A 76 2.97 9.28 6.24
N VAL A 77 1.95 10.12 6.40
CA VAL A 77 1.42 10.95 5.32
C VAL A 77 1.96 12.38 5.46
N THR A 78 2.42 12.97 4.35
CA THR A 78 2.96 14.33 4.30
C THR A 78 1.89 15.40 4.57
N GLU A 79 0.68 15.18 4.07
CA GLU A 79 -0.43 16.12 4.17
C GLU A 79 -1.71 15.37 4.54
N VAL A 80 -2.44 15.85 5.55
CA VAL A 80 -3.73 15.27 5.94
C VAL A 80 -4.80 15.85 5.02
N PRO A 81 -5.40 15.04 4.12
CA PRO A 81 -6.42 15.53 3.20
C PRO A 81 -7.76 15.76 3.90
N ASP A 82 -8.56 16.68 3.38
CA ASP A 82 -9.95 16.84 3.83
C ASP A 82 -10.82 15.64 3.44
N GLU A 83 -11.87 15.38 4.23
CA GLU A 83 -12.85 14.35 3.91
C GLU A 83 -13.53 14.66 2.57
N GLY A 84 -13.41 13.72 1.63
CA GLY A 84 -13.91 13.86 0.28
C GLY A 84 -12.93 14.46 -0.74
N ALA A 85 -11.72 14.83 -0.33
CA ALA A 85 -10.68 15.26 -1.25
C ALA A 85 -10.19 14.10 -2.14
N LYS A 86 -9.80 14.42 -3.37
CA LYS A 86 -9.05 13.49 -4.22
C LYS A 86 -7.59 13.51 -3.77
N VAL A 87 -7.02 12.34 -3.59
CA VAL A 87 -5.66 12.16 -3.08
C VAL A 87 -4.89 11.25 -4.01
N HIS A 88 -3.66 11.64 -4.30
CA HIS A 88 -2.67 10.80 -4.95
C HIS A 88 -1.69 10.33 -3.89
N VAL A 89 -1.60 9.01 -3.72
CA VAL A 89 -0.74 8.39 -2.72
C VAL A 89 0.42 7.76 -3.46
N GLU A 90 1.64 8.23 -3.17
CA GLU A 90 2.89 7.59 -3.58
C GLU A 90 3.53 6.94 -2.36
N PRO A 91 3.32 5.63 -2.16
CA PRO A 91 3.99 4.90 -1.10
C PRO A 91 5.50 4.93 -1.26
N TYR A 92 6.23 5.01 -0.15
CA TYR A 92 7.69 4.95 -0.18
C TYR A 92 8.16 3.59 -0.72
N ALA A 93 8.75 3.59 -1.91
CA ALA A 93 9.41 2.44 -2.49
C ALA A 93 10.85 2.35 -1.98
N ARG A 94 11.28 1.16 -1.54
CA ARG A 94 12.65 0.94 -1.09
C ARG A 94 13.60 1.18 -2.26
N ARG A 95 14.50 2.14 -2.12
CA ARG A 95 15.63 2.35 -3.05
C ARG A 95 16.89 1.77 -2.41
N ARG A 96 17.70 1.05 -3.19
CA ARG A 96 19.05 0.66 -2.77
C ARG A 96 19.94 1.90 -2.66
N PHE A 97 21.10 1.75 -1.99
CA PHE A 97 22.08 2.84 -1.83
C PHE A 97 22.57 3.38 -3.19
N ASP A 98 22.53 2.56 -4.23
CA ASP A 98 22.87 2.91 -5.62
C ASP A 98 21.75 3.67 -6.36
N GLY A 99 20.67 4.08 -5.68
CA GLY A 99 19.56 4.84 -6.26
C GLY A 99 18.56 4.03 -7.09
N GLN A 100 18.81 2.72 -7.28
CA GLN A 100 17.92 1.81 -8.02
C GLN A 100 16.80 1.23 -7.13
N ARG A 101 15.65 0.91 -7.75
CA ARG A 101 14.50 0.27 -7.08
C ARG A 101 14.85 -1.18 -6.70
N ALA A 102 14.35 -1.64 -5.55
CA ALA A 102 14.58 -3.00 -5.06
C ALA A 102 13.89 -4.11 -5.88
N ASP A 103 12.89 -3.76 -6.71
CA ASP A 103 12.14 -4.69 -7.57
C ASP A 103 12.85 -5.03 -8.91
N THR A 104 14.02 -4.47 -9.20
CA THR A 104 14.79 -4.87 -10.39
C THR A 104 15.42 -6.23 -10.13
N PRO A 105 15.12 -7.28 -10.93
CA PRO A 105 15.82 -8.55 -10.79
C PRO A 105 17.32 -8.32 -11.03
N GLU A 106 18.14 -8.77 -10.09
CA GLU A 106 19.59 -8.81 -10.28
C GLU A 106 19.90 -9.96 -11.25
N GLU A 107 20.32 -9.63 -12.46
CA GLU A 107 21.12 -10.58 -13.25
C GLU A 107 22.48 -10.70 -12.56
N GLN A 108 22.61 -11.64 -11.62
CA GLN A 108 23.91 -12.10 -11.17
C GLN A 108 24.55 -12.86 -12.33
N THR A 109 25.37 -12.17 -13.12
CA THR A 109 26.31 -12.85 -14.02
C THR A 109 27.46 -13.37 -13.18
N GLU A 110 27.34 -14.59 -12.67
CA GLU A 110 28.48 -15.27 -12.06
C GLU A 110 29.45 -15.70 -13.16
N PHE A 111 30.70 -15.28 -13.03
CA PHE A 111 31.76 -15.67 -13.95
C PHE A 111 32.35 -17.01 -13.50
N THR A 112 32.27 -18.03 -14.35
CA THR A 112 33.09 -19.25 -14.17
C THR A 112 34.57 -18.85 -14.22
N ALA A 113 35.44 -19.56 -13.49
CA ALA A 113 36.89 -19.30 -13.43
C ALA A 113 37.63 -19.31 -14.80
N ASP A 114 36.95 -19.71 -15.88
CA ASP A 114 37.41 -19.70 -17.28
C ASP A 114 36.87 -18.52 -18.13
N GLY A 115 36.23 -17.52 -17.51
CA GLY A 115 35.89 -16.25 -18.19
C GLY A 115 34.79 -16.30 -19.24
N LYS A 116 33.97 -17.37 -19.29
CA LYS A 116 32.76 -17.40 -20.14
C LYS A 116 31.51 -17.04 -19.34
N PRO A 117 30.76 -15.98 -19.70
CA PRO A 117 29.46 -15.70 -19.13
C PRO A 117 28.41 -16.66 -19.71
N TYR A 118 27.49 -17.14 -18.87
CA TYR A 118 26.26 -17.81 -19.31
C TYR A 118 25.05 -17.17 -18.60
N THR A 119 23.90 -17.16 -19.27
CA THR A 119 22.61 -16.60 -18.81
C THR A 119 21.75 -17.65 -18.13
#